data_AF-A0A0Q7Q960-F1
#
_entry.id   AF-A0A0Q7Q960-F1
#
_cell.length_a   1.000
_cell.length_b   1.000
_cell.length_c   1.000
_cell.angle_alpha   90.00
_cell.angle_beta   90.00
_cell.angle_gamma   90.00
#
_symmetry.space_group_name_H-M   'P 1'
#
loop_
_entity.id
_entity.type
_entity.pdbx_description
1 polymer ?
#
loop_
_entity_poly.entity_id
_entity_poly.type
_entity_poly.pdbx_seq_one_letter_code
_entity_poly.pdbx_strand_id
1 'polypeptide(L)'
;MIVIPGSVVRRTAALALVGVVALAPAASADPGDPVDLGGTPVKSTTDAGNPTMLKAGLWSTTLKAGESLERQFAYRRTADDTSVHVSVTATPAESSESIKLEAFADDGTSCGSETASASYATPSTAIGVDLEVGPDGHGDRNSVCLTSTVIRFEVGPNTDTRTGTSDLPMTIKVVEESPLADANERLPEVPETEASFRAPADGVDRGTIEGATSFDEAPLLKSGTYDSTVTEGEQRLYRVHLEWGQTLAAALHVEALSGKDLEKKFGISGPTLYLGLYNPMRRDLDSAYSDSDVDGSVDDTALDLDTGVGPVRYLNRYDDQNTYLPGDYYVSVVVPEETASERGPAEIGFALTVEAQGDIAGAPTYAEDQPFLVGDGKRSEVASGNPAPEPDDAGWLSARHVSGLGIGLAGLVCLALGALRLRRP
;
A
#
# COMPACT_ATOMS: atom_id res chain seq x y z
N MET A 1 26.91 4.99 72.84
CA MET A 1 28.05 4.52 72.02
C MET A 1 27.51 4.28 70.61
N ILE A 2 28.25 4.76 69.63
CA ILE A 2 27.89 5.00 68.22
C ILE A 2 27.72 3.69 67.40
N VAL A 3 27.12 3.81 66.20
CA VAL A 3 27.12 2.96 64.97
C VAL A 3 25.71 2.42 64.64
N ILE A 4 24.90 3.03 63.74
CA ILE A 4 24.89 3.12 62.24
C ILE A 4 24.51 1.78 61.53
N PRO A 5 23.61 1.81 60.52
CA PRO A 5 22.64 0.76 60.22
C PRO A 5 23.03 -0.16 59.04
N GLY A 6 22.40 -1.34 58.96
CA GLY A 6 22.51 -2.26 57.83
C GLY A 6 21.21 -2.33 57.03
N SER A 7 21.25 -1.77 55.83
CA SER A 7 20.20 -1.80 54.81
C SER A 7 20.00 -3.21 54.22
N VAL A 8 18.79 -3.74 54.30
CA VAL A 8 18.38 -4.98 53.61
C VAL A 8 18.03 -4.65 52.16
N VAL A 9 18.91 -5.05 51.24
CA VAL A 9 18.66 -5.00 49.78
C VAL A 9 17.71 -6.15 49.43
N ARG A 10 16.45 -5.84 49.11
CA ARG A 10 15.54 -6.77 48.43
C ARG A 10 15.92 -6.81 46.95
N ARG A 11 16.48 -7.94 46.50
CA ARG A 11 16.63 -8.26 45.07
C ARG A 11 15.29 -8.79 44.55
N THR A 12 14.57 -7.98 43.79
CA THR A 12 13.49 -8.41 42.92
C THR A 12 14.10 -9.01 41.65
N ALA A 13 13.96 -10.33 41.48
CA ALA A 13 14.29 -11.01 40.23
C ALA A 13 13.12 -10.80 39.26
N ALA A 14 13.35 -10.07 38.17
CA ALA A 14 12.43 -10.02 37.04
C ALA A 14 12.71 -11.25 36.15
N LEU A 15 11.76 -12.18 36.07
CA LEU A 15 11.74 -13.21 35.05
C LEU A 15 11.31 -12.55 33.74
N ALA A 16 12.26 -12.37 32.81
CA ALA A 16 11.94 -12.07 31.42
C ALA A 16 11.52 -13.39 30.74
N LEU A 17 10.23 -13.54 30.45
CA LEU A 17 9.71 -14.61 29.63
C LEU A 17 9.93 -14.21 28.16
N VAL A 18 10.99 -14.71 27.54
CA VAL A 18 11.20 -14.59 26.09
C VAL A 18 10.29 -15.62 25.41
N GLY A 19 9.17 -15.15 24.86
CA GLY A 19 8.32 -15.95 23.98
C GLY A 19 9.04 -16.16 22.65
N VAL A 20 9.48 -17.39 22.39
CA VAL A 20 9.95 -17.80 21.06
C VAL A 20 8.73 -17.95 20.17
N VAL A 21 8.50 -17.00 19.28
CA VAL A 21 7.61 -17.19 18.13
C VAL A 21 8.35 -18.10 17.16
N ALA A 22 7.84 -19.31 16.97
CA ALA A 22 8.33 -20.20 15.92
C ALA A 22 7.88 -19.61 14.57
N LEU A 23 8.80 -18.93 13.88
CA LEU A 23 8.65 -18.62 12.46
C LEU A 23 8.69 -19.96 11.72
N ALA A 24 7.55 -20.42 11.22
CA ALA A 24 7.55 -21.44 10.19
C ALA A 24 8.22 -20.85 8.94
N PRO A 25 9.09 -21.59 8.23
CA PRO A 25 9.61 -21.12 6.96
C PRO A 25 8.43 -20.95 6.00
N ALA A 26 8.33 -19.76 5.40
CA ALA A 26 7.42 -19.51 4.29
C ALA A 26 7.73 -20.54 3.19
N ALA A 27 6.72 -21.28 2.75
CA ALA A 27 6.84 -22.08 1.55
C ALA A 27 6.95 -21.09 0.40
N SER A 28 8.05 -21.13 -0.36
CA SER A 28 8.14 -20.38 -1.60
C SER A 28 7.04 -20.91 -2.53
N ALA A 29 6.16 -20.02 -2.99
CA ALA A 29 5.16 -20.35 -3.98
C ALA A 29 5.85 -20.80 -5.28
N ASP A 30 5.30 -21.78 -5.99
CA ASP A 30 5.85 -22.21 -7.28
C ASP A 30 5.47 -21.15 -8.35
N PRO A 31 6.30 -20.90 -9.39
CA PRO A 31 5.95 -19.98 -10.46
C PRO A 31 4.58 -20.32 -11.08
N GLY A 32 3.70 -19.33 -11.18
CA GLY A 32 2.29 -19.50 -11.58
C GLY A 32 1.30 -19.64 -10.42
N ASP A 33 1.76 -19.81 -9.18
CA ASP A 33 0.90 -19.74 -8.00
C ASP A 33 0.43 -18.28 -7.78
N PRO A 34 -0.86 -18.07 -7.44
CA PRO A 34 -1.36 -16.73 -7.13
C PRO A 34 -0.73 -16.16 -5.85
N VAL A 35 -0.70 -14.82 -5.75
CA VAL A 35 -0.22 -14.11 -4.55
C VAL A 35 -0.92 -14.61 -3.28
N ASP A 36 -0.16 -14.87 -2.22
CA ASP A 36 -0.75 -15.15 -0.92
C ASP A 36 -1.31 -13.85 -0.31
N LEU A 37 -2.64 -13.80 -0.24
CA LEU A 37 -3.37 -12.68 0.35
C LEU A 37 -3.35 -12.71 1.88
N GLY A 38 -3.00 -13.82 2.52
CA GLY A 38 -3.03 -13.96 3.98
C GLY A 38 -4.45 -13.87 4.57
N GLY A 39 -4.55 -13.33 5.79
CA GLY A 39 -5.83 -13.08 6.47
C GLY A 39 -6.39 -14.26 7.27
N THR A 40 -7.22 -13.94 8.26
CA THR A 40 -7.86 -14.94 9.14
C THR A 40 -9.10 -15.54 8.46
N PRO A 41 -9.23 -16.88 8.33
CA PRO A 41 -10.38 -17.49 7.68
C PRO A 41 -11.70 -17.11 8.34
N VAL A 42 -12.68 -16.70 7.54
CA VAL A 42 -14.04 -16.40 7.98
C VAL A 42 -15.07 -17.15 7.14
N LYS A 43 -16.14 -17.61 7.80
CA LYS A 43 -17.27 -18.21 7.10
C LYS A 43 -18.14 -17.09 6.52
N SER A 44 -18.30 -17.04 5.21
CA SER A 44 -19.24 -16.13 4.55
C SER A 44 -20.66 -16.70 4.50
N THR A 45 -21.63 -15.84 4.20
CA THR A 45 -23.05 -16.15 4.05
C THR A 45 -23.60 -15.37 2.86
N THR A 46 -24.69 -15.84 2.26
CA THR A 46 -25.46 -15.11 1.23
C THR A 46 -26.80 -14.62 1.79
N ASP A 47 -27.05 -14.81 3.09
CA ASP A 47 -28.26 -14.35 3.77
C ASP A 47 -28.07 -12.91 4.24
N ALA A 48 -28.64 -11.95 3.50
CA ALA A 48 -28.60 -10.53 3.83
C ALA A 48 -29.29 -10.19 5.18
N GLY A 49 -30.18 -11.07 5.68
CA GLY A 49 -30.80 -10.92 6.99
C GLY A 49 -29.89 -11.34 8.15
N ASN A 50 -28.85 -12.11 7.89
CA ASN A 50 -27.89 -12.60 8.88
C ASN A 50 -26.45 -12.49 8.33
N PRO A 51 -25.95 -11.25 8.09
CA PRO A 51 -24.62 -11.05 7.53
C PRO A 51 -23.52 -11.50 8.50
N THR A 52 -22.37 -11.85 7.95
CA THR A 52 -21.19 -12.24 8.74
C THR A 52 -20.59 -11.01 9.40
N MET A 53 -20.67 -10.92 10.73
CA MET A 53 -20.10 -9.81 11.49
C MET A 53 -18.57 -9.94 11.58
N LEU A 54 -17.86 -8.98 10.98
CA LEU A 54 -16.41 -8.86 11.05
C LEU A 54 -15.99 -7.91 12.19
N LYS A 55 -14.72 -8.00 12.57
CA LYS A 55 -14.04 -6.96 13.35
C LYS A 55 -13.01 -6.26 12.44
N ALA A 56 -12.44 -5.14 12.90
CA ALA A 56 -11.27 -4.56 12.26
C ALA A 56 -10.16 -5.64 12.14
N GLY A 57 -9.46 -5.67 11.01
CA GLY A 57 -8.49 -6.70 10.68
C GLY A 57 -8.58 -7.18 9.24
N LEU A 58 -7.83 -8.25 8.95
CA LEU A 58 -7.76 -8.90 7.64
C LEU A 58 -8.37 -10.31 7.71
N TRP A 59 -9.36 -10.55 6.88
CA TRP A 59 -10.15 -11.78 6.85
C TRP A 59 -10.05 -12.45 5.49
N SER A 60 -10.01 -13.78 5.44
CA SER A 60 -9.91 -14.54 4.19
C SER A 60 -11.14 -15.41 3.96
N THR A 61 -11.54 -15.52 2.70
CA THR A 61 -12.65 -16.35 2.23
C THR A 61 -12.48 -16.68 0.74
N THR A 62 -13.48 -17.32 0.14
CA THR A 62 -13.41 -17.78 -1.26
C THR A 62 -14.78 -17.66 -1.92
N LEU A 63 -14.81 -17.13 -3.15
CA LEU A 63 -15.97 -17.26 -4.04
C LEU A 63 -15.84 -18.55 -4.86
N LYS A 64 -16.91 -19.36 -4.88
CA LYS A 64 -16.90 -20.66 -5.54
C LYS A 64 -17.11 -20.55 -7.04
N ALA A 65 -16.60 -21.51 -7.81
CA ALA A 65 -16.79 -21.58 -9.26
C ALA A 65 -18.27 -21.41 -9.62
N GLY A 66 -18.57 -20.54 -10.60
CA GLY A 66 -19.95 -20.29 -11.06
C GLY A 66 -20.91 -19.67 -10.03
N GLU A 67 -20.39 -19.09 -8.94
CA GLU A 67 -21.22 -18.44 -7.92
C GLU A 67 -21.87 -17.14 -8.45
N SER A 68 -23.14 -16.93 -8.08
CA SER A 68 -23.97 -15.82 -8.55
C SER A 68 -24.52 -14.94 -7.42
N LEU A 69 -24.22 -15.28 -6.16
CA LEU A 69 -24.74 -14.58 -4.99
C LEU A 69 -23.62 -13.85 -4.27
N GLU A 70 -23.88 -12.60 -3.95
CA GLU A 70 -23.00 -11.79 -3.13
C GLU A 70 -22.88 -12.37 -1.71
N ARG A 71 -21.67 -12.25 -1.18
CA ARG A 71 -21.37 -12.55 0.21
C ARG A 71 -21.73 -11.35 1.07
N GLN A 72 -22.40 -11.64 2.17
CA GLN A 72 -23.02 -10.67 3.05
C GLN A 72 -22.19 -10.55 4.32
N PHE A 73 -21.68 -9.36 4.57
CA PHE A 73 -20.86 -9.04 5.73
C PHE A 73 -21.37 -7.77 6.42
N ALA A 74 -20.97 -7.60 7.67
CA ALA A 74 -21.26 -6.39 8.42
C ALA A 74 -20.10 -6.06 9.36
N TYR A 75 -19.99 -4.79 9.72
CA TYR A 75 -19.07 -4.27 10.70
C TYR A 75 -19.82 -3.35 11.65
N ARG A 76 -19.53 -3.44 12.94
CA ARG A 76 -20.06 -2.52 13.95
C ARG A 76 -18.97 -1.54 14.35
N ARG A 77 -19.23 -0.25 14.18
CA ARG A 77 -18.35 0.83 14.64
C ARG A 77 -18.04 0.69 16.13
N THR A 78 -16.82 1.03 16.51
CA THR A 78 -16.39 1.00 17.91
C THR A 78 -16.62 2.33 18.62
N ALA A 79 -16.71 3.43 17.87
CA ALA A 79 -17.07 4.75 18.36
C ALA A 79 -18.01 5.48 17.38
N ASP A 80 -18.63 6.56 17.86
CA ASP A 80 -19.46 7.43 17.02
C ASP A 80 -18.58 8.25 16.06
N ASP A 81 -19.14 8.63 14.91
CA ASP A 81 -18.53 9.52 13.90
C ASP A 81 -17.15 9.05 13.36
N THR A 82 -16.89 7.73 13.33
CA THR A 82 -15.68 7.15 12.72
C THR A 82 -15.89 6.81 11.25
N SER A 83 -14.90 7.07 10.41
CA SER A 83 -14.88 6.53 9.04
C SER A 83 -14.48 5.06 9.05
N VAL A 84 -15.07 4.25 8.18
CA VAL A 84 -14.73 2.82 8.05
C VAL A 84 -14.19 2.57 6.66
N HIS A 85 -12.94 2.15 6.57
CA HIS A 85 -12.30 1.72 5.33
C HIS A 85 -12.48 0.23 5.16
N VAL A 86 -13.08 -0.19 4.06
CA VAL A 86 -13.25 -1.60 3.72
C VAL A 86 -12.64 -1.85 2.35
N SER A 87 -11.85 -2.92 2.23
CA SER A 87 -11.31 -3.33 0.95
C SER A 87 -11.48 -4.82 0.71
N VAL A 88 -11.52 -5.18 -0.57
CA VAL A 88 -11.50 -6.56 -1.02
C VAL A 88 -10.35 -6.70 -1.99
N THR A 89 -9.47 -7.67 -1.74
CA THR A 89 -8.40 -8.07 -2.67
C THR A 89 -8.62 -9.52 -3.05
N ALA A 90 -8.50 -9.85 -4.32
CA ALA A 90 -8.69 -11.20 -4.84
C ALA A 90 -7.53 -11.59 -5.77
N THR A 91 -7.26 -12.89 -5.85
CA THR A 91 -6.26 -13.43 -6.79
C THR A 91 -6.96 -14.28 -7.85
N PRO A 92 -7.35 -13.66 -8.97
CA PRO A 92 -7.94 -14.39 -10.08
C PRO A 92 -6.97 -15.39 -10.67
N ALA A 93 -7.52 -16.46 -11.26
CA ALA A 93 -6.75 -17.39 -12.11
C ALA A 93 -7.09 -17.21 -13.60
N GLU A 94 -8.07 -16.35 -13.91
CA GLU A 94 -8.64 -16.18 -15.24
C GLU A 94 -8.87 -14.67 -15.51
N SER A 95 -8.59 -14.20 -16.72
CA SER A 95 -8.64 -12.77 -17.08
C SER A 95 -10.02 -12.13 -17.07
N SER A 96 -11.10 -12.93 -17.05
CA SER A 96 -12.48 -12.40 -17.03
C SER A 96 -13.04 -12.25 -15.62
N GLU A 97 -12.23 -12.49 -14.60
CA GLU A 97 -12.63 -12.36 -13.21
C GLU A 97 -12.77 -10.89 -12.80
N SER A 98 -13.75 -10.64 -11.95
CA SER A 98 -13.96 -9.33 -11.35
C SER A 98 -14.55 -9.48 -9.97
N ILE A 99 -14.28 -8.49 -9.13
CA ILE A 99 -14.83 -8.39 -7.79
C ILE A 99 -15.50 -7.03 -7.64
N LYS A 100 -16.69 -7.04 -7.05
CA LYS A 100 -17.46 -5.85 -6.70
C LYS A 100 -17.60 -5.79 -5.19
N LEU A 101 -17.44 -4.60 -4.65
CA LEU A 101 -17.64 -4.28 -3.24
C LEU A 101 -18.67 -3.15 -3.15
N GLU A 102 -19.73 -3.38 -2.40
CA GLU A 102 -20.74 -2.36 -2.09
C GLU A 102 -20.88 -2.18 -0.59
N ALA A 103 -21.09 -0.94 -0.15
CA ALA A 103 -21.29 -0.62 1.25
C ALA A 103 -22.62 0.09 1.47
N PHE A 104 -23.26 -0.22 2.60
CA PHE A 104 -24.56 0.33 2.98
C PHE A 104 -24.60 0.65 4.48
N ALA A 105 -25.33 1.70 4.84
CA ALA A 105 -25.77 1.93 6.21
C ALA A 105 -26.84 0.90 6.62
N ASP A 106 -27.16 0.81 7.92
CA ASP A 106 -28.11 -0.19 8.42
C ASP A 106 -29.55 0.02 7.93
N ASP A 107 -29.89 1.25 7.52
CA ASP A 107 -31.19 1.57 6.91
C ASP A 107 -31.26 1.27 5.40
N GLY A 108 -30.17 0.77 4.81
CA GLY A 108 -30.04 0.47 3.39
C GLY A 108 -29.57 1.64 2.52
N THR A 109 -29.24 2.80 3.10
CA THR A 109 -28.61 3.89 2.35
C THR A 109 -27.28 3.42 1.78
N SER A 110 -27.07 3.57 0.47
CA SER A 110 -25.79 3.24 -0.17
C SER A 110 -24.71 4.24 0.24
N CYS A 111 -23.52 3.71 0.51
CA CYS A 111 -22.35 4.46 0.95
C CYS A 111 -21.15 4.30 0.00
N GLY A 112 -21.33 3.64 -1.14
CA GLY A 112 -20.27 3.42 -2.12
C GLY A 112 -20.38 2.07 -2.81
N SER A 113 -19.80 2.00 -4.01
CA SER A 113 -19.74 0.80 -4.86
C SER A 113 -18.48 0.90 -5.72
N GLU A 114 -17.64 -0.12 -5.68
CA GLU A 114 -16.38 -0.20 -6.43
C GLU A 114 -16.20 -1.57 -7.05
N THR A 115 -15.51 -1.63 -8.20
CA THR A 115 -15.24 -2.87 -8.92
C THR A 115 -13.78 -2.90 -9.37
N ALA A 116 -13.13 -4.05 -9.24
CA ALA A 116 -11.86 -4.35 -9.88
C ALA A 116 -12.02 -5.56 -10.81
N SER A 117 -11.24 -5.58 -11.89
CA SER A 117 -11.25 -6.66 -12.89
C SER A 117 -9.84 -7.11 -13.22
N ALA A 118 -9.68 -8.41 -13.44
CA ALA A 118 -8.41 -8.98 -13.86
C ALA A 118 -8.00 -8.41 -15.22
N SER A 119 -6.71 -8.13 -15.39
CA SER A 119 -6.15 -7.77 -16.69
C SER A 119 -6.10 -8.99 -17.59
N TYR A 120 -6.37 -8.79 -18.88
CA TYR A 120 -6.11 -9.82 -19.90
C TYR A 120 -4.63 -10.15 -20.05
N ALA A 121 -3.77 -9.17 -19.80
CA ALA A 121 -2.33 -9.35 -19.93
C ALA A 121 -1.71 -10.07 -18.73
N THR A 122 -2.28 -9.89 -17.54
CA THR A 122 -1.76 -10.43 -16.28
C THR A 122 -2.89 -11.06 -15.44
N PRO A 123 -3.51 -12.15 -15.91
CA PRO A 123 -4.72 -12.72 -15.32
C PRO A 123 -4.57 -13.24 -13.89
N SER A 124 -3.34 -13.51 -13.44
CA SER A 124 -3.01 -14.01 -12.10
C SER A 124 -2.62 -12.91 -11.10
N THR A 125 -2.60 -11.65 -11.51
CA THR A 125 -2.27 -10.52 -10.64
C THR A 125 -3.38 -10.25 -9.63
N ALA A 126 -3.01 -9.95 -8.39
CA ALA A 126 -3.97 -9.53 -7.38
C ALA A 126 -4.74 -8.28 -7.83
N ILE A 127 -6.07 -8.32 -7.75
CA ILE A 127 -6.95 -7.17 -8.00
C ILE A 127 -7.57 -6.71 -6.70
N GLY A 128 -7.76 -5.41 -6.51
CA GLY A 128 -8.27 -4.88 -5.26
C GLY A 128 -9.11 -3.62 -5.38
N VAL A 129 -10.16 -3.55 -4.57
CA VAL A 129 -11.02 -2.35 -4.41
C VAL A 129 -11.04 -1.93 -2.96
N ASP A 130 -11.22 -0.65 -2.71
CA ASP A 130 -11.49 -0.12 -1.38
C ASP A 130 -12.54 0.99 -1.41
N LEU A 131 -13.25 1.13 -0.29
CA LEU A 131 -14.27 2.14 -0.03
C LEU A 131 -14.00 2.80 1.33
N GLU A 132 -14.10 4.12 1.36
CA GLU A 132 -14.28 4.88 2.59
C GLU A 132 -15.78 5.02 2.88
N VAL A 133 -16.25 4.42 3.96
CA VAL A 133 -17.63 4.55 4.44
C VAL A 133 -17.71 5.67 5.44
N GLY A 134 -18.01 6.86 4.93
CA GLY A 134 -18.06 8.11 5.68
C GLY A 134 -18.96 9.15 5.02
N PRO A 135 -18.74 10.44 5.29
CA PRO A 135 -19.50 11.51 4.66
C PRO A 135 -18.98 11.83 3.25
N ASP A 136 -19.82 12.41 2.39
CA ASP A 136 -19.39 12.86 1.04
C ASP A 136 -18.40 14.04 1.09
N GLY A 137 -18.19 14.63 2.27
CA GLY A 137 -17.19 15.67 2.49
C GLY A 137 -16.79 15.76 3.96
N HIS A 138 -15.52 16.09 4.23
CA HIS A 138 -14.94 16.03 5.58
C HIS A 138 -15.70 16.78 6.68
N GLY A 139 -16.42 17.85 6.34
CA GLY A 139 -17.21 18.64 7.29
C GLY A 139 -18.65 18.17 7.50
N ASP A 140 -19.16 17.22 6.71
CA ASP A 140 -20.53 16.75 6.84
C ASP A 140 -20.65 15.70 7.96
N ARG A 141 -21.16 16.14 9.11
CA ARG A 141 -21.39 15.27 10.27
C ARG A 141 -22.75 14.59 10.28
N ASN A 142 -23.63 14.91 9.33
CA ASN A 142 -25.00 14.38 9.32
C ASN A 142 -25.19 13.21 8.34
N SER A 143 -24.14 12.81 7.63
CA SER A 143 -24.19 11.65 6.73
C SER A 143 -24.62 10.39 7.49
N VAL A 144 -25.59 9.67 6.92
CA VAL A 144 -26.03 8.36 7.45
C VAL A 144 -24.89 7.34 7.34
N CYS A 145 -24.07 7.46 6.30
CA CYS A 145 -22.89 6.62 6.10
C CYS A 145 -21.84 6.84 7.19
N LEU A 146 -21.73 8.05 7.76
CA LEU A 146 -20.86 8.35 8.91
C LEU A 146 -21.48 7.94 10.26
N THR A 147 -22.81 8.06 10.42
CA THR A 147 -23.47 7.94 11.74
C THR A 147 -24.07 6.56 12.02
N SER A 148 -24.23 5.71 11.00
CA SER A 148 -24.79 4.36 11.18
C SER A 148 -23.91 3.48 12.08
N THR A 149 -24.46 2.90 13.14
CA THR A 149 -23.67 2.04 14.05
C THR A 149 -23.19 0.74 13.38
N VAL A 150 -23.94 0.26 12.40
CA VAL A 150 -23.60 -0.95 11.62
C VAL A 150 -23.47 -0.57 10.16
N ILE A 151 -22.36 -0.97 9.55
CA ILE A 151 -22.13 -0.90 8.12
C ILE A 151 -22.29 -2.31 7.56
N ARG A 152 -23.04 -2.45 6.47
CA ARG A 152 -23.15 -3.70 5.72
C ARG A 152 -22.32 -3.58 4.46
N PHE A 153 -21.71 -4.69 4.05
CA PHE A 153 -21.01 -4.74 2.78
C PHE A 153 -21.26 -6.06 2.06
N GLU A 154 -21.41 -5.92 0.75
CA GLU A 154 -21.72 -6.99 -0.19
C GLU A 154 -20.50 -7.19 -1.08
N VAL A 155 -20.07 -8.45 -1.22
CA VAL A 155 -18.87 -8.80 -1.98
C VAL A 155 -19.20 -9.93 -2.94
N GLY A 156 -19.05 -9.70 -4.24
CA GLY A 156 -19.45 -10.66 -5.25
C GLY A 156 -18.91 -10.35 -6.64
N PRO A 157 -19.30 -11.14 -7.66
CA PRO A 157 -18.95 -10.82 -9.04
C PRO A 157 -19.61 -9.50 -9.47
N ASN A 158 -18.96 -8.76 -10.38
CA ASN A 158 -19.54 -7.53 -10.94
C ASN A 158 -20.76 -7.79 -11.85
N THR A 159 -20.87 -9.00 -12.38
CA THR A 159 -21.99 -9.46 -13.21
C THR A 159 -22.85 -10.47 -12.46
N ASP A 160 -24.10 -10.66 -12.90
CA ASP A 160 -25.09 -11.58 -12.29
C ASP A 160 -24.58 -13.01 -12.04
N THR A 161 -23.52 -13.46 -12.70
CA THR A 161 -22.89 -14.76 -12.44
C THR A 161 -21.39 -14.68 -12.72
N ARG A 162 -20.58 -15.29 -11.85
CA ARG A 162 -19.14 -15.43 -12.07
C ARG A 162 -18.89 -16.40 -13.22
N THR A 163 -18.13 -15.96 -14.21
CA THR A 163 -17.83 -16.75 -15.41
C THR A 163 -16.68 -17.71 -15.23
N GLY A 164 -15.78 -17.46 -14.27
CA GLY A 164 -14.63 -18.31 -14.04
C GLY A 164 -14.98 -19.66 -13.43
N THR A 165 -14.13 -20.62 -13.79
CA THR A 165 -14.32 -22.05 -13.53
C THR A 165 -13.54 -22.55 -12.32
N SER A 166 -12.61 -21.75 -11.84
CA SER A 166 -11.77 -21.97 -10.65
C SER A 166 -12.28 -21.17 -9.46
N ASP A 167 -12.06 -21.62 -8.23
CA ASP A 167 -12.36 -20.84 -7.02
C ASP A 167 -11.56 -19.52 -7.02
N LEU A 168 -12.16 -18.43 -6.52
CA LEU A 168 -11.51 -17.12 -6.38
C LEU A 168 -11.22 -16.84 -4.90
N PRO A 169 -9.98 -17.03 -4.42
CA PRO A 169 -9.57 -16.61 -3.09
C PRO A 169 -9.64 -15.08 -2.97
N MET A 170 -10.11 -14.59 -1.83
CA MET A 170 -10.15 -13.17 -1.54
C MET A 170 -9.94 -12.88 -0.06
N THR A 171 -9.45 -11.68 0.22
CA THR A 171 -9.39 -11.10 1.55
C THR A 171 -10.24 -9.86 1.68
N ILE A 172 -10.80 -9.65 2.86
CA ILE A 172 -11.54 -8.45 3.24
C ILE A 172 -10.73 -7.77 4.35
N LYS A 173 -10.30 -6.53 4.12
CA LYS A 173 -9.64 -5.73 5.16
C LYS A 173 -10.62 -4.68 5.66
N VAL A 174 -10.72 -4.55 6.98
CA VAL A 174 -11.54 -3.53 7.65
C VAL A 174 -10.65 -2.71 8.57
N VAL A 175 -10.66 -1.39 8.39
CA VAL A 175 -9.96 -0.42 9.24
C VAL A 175 -10.94 0.66 9.66
N GLU A 176 -11.06 0.92 10.96
CA GLU A 176 -11.85 2.05 11.47
C GLU A 176 -10.92 3.22 11.79
N GLU A 177 -11.20 4.39 11.24
CA GLU A 177 -10.45 5.63 11.42
C GLU A 177 -11.19 6.54 12.40
N SER A 178 -10.49 6.96 13.47
CA SER A 178 -11.01 7.91 14.44
C SER A 178 -11.37 9.25 13.78
N PRO A 179 -12.37 9.98 14.29
CA PRO A 179 -12.69 11.30 13.76
C PRO A 179 -11.54 12.28 13.93
N LEU A 180 -11.54 13.31 13.09
CA LEU A 180 -10.74 14.51 13.32
C LEU A 180 -11.13 15.17 14.65
N ALA A 181 -10.13 15.73 15.34
CA ALA A 181 -10.32 16.50 16.56
C ALA A 181 -11.18 17.75 16.32
N ASP A 182 -11.00 18.39 15.16
CA ASP A 182 -11.86 19.45 14.64
C ASP A 182 -12.32 19.08 13.22
N ALA A 183 -13.63 18.92 13.03
CA ALA A 183 -14.22 18.61 11.73
C ALA A 183 -14.05 19.74 10.69
N ASN A 184 -13.72 20.96 11.14
CA ASN A 184 -13.50 22.12 10.29
C ASN A 184 -12.02 22.47 10.17
N GLU A 185 -11.12 21.56 10.56
CA GLU A 185 -9.68 21.76 10.38
C GLU A 185 -9.36 22.07 8.92
N ARG A 186 -8.51 23.08 8.70
CA ARG A 186 -8.05 23.43 7.37
C ARG A 186 -6.95 22.46 6.96
N LEU A 187 -7.31 21.48 6.15
CA LEU A 187 -6.40 20.47 5.59
C LEU A 187 -5.81 20.94 4.24
N PRO A 188 -4.66 20.39 3.81
CA PRO A 188 -4.11 20.68 2.49
C PRO A 188 -5.08 20.27 1.38
N GLU A 189 -5.43 21.22 0.52
CA GLU A 189 -6.29 20.99 -0.64
C GLU A 189 -5.63 20.07 -1.68
N VAL A 190 -6.47 19.34 -2.42
CA VAL A 190 -6.05 18.61 -3.62
C VAL A 190 -5.72 19.65 -4.70
N PRO A 191 -4.51 19.65 -5.28
CA PRO A 191 -4.11 20.64 -6.27
C PRO A 191 -4.94 20.46 -7.54
N GLU A 192 -5.43 21.57 -8.09
CA GLU A 192 -6.20 21.56 -9.35
C GLU A 192 -5.40 21.06 -10.56
N THR A 193 -4.07 21.00 -10.44
CA THR A 193 -3.16 20.49 -11.47
C THR A 193 -2.27 19.40 -10.87
N GLU A 194 -2.27 18.24 -11.52
CA GLU A 194 -1.34 17.14 -11.25
C GLU A 194 0.10 17.66 -11.17
N ALA A 195 0.82 17.24 -10.13
CA ALA A 195 2.23 17.59 -10.01
C ALA A 195 2.99 16.92 -11.16
N SER A 196 3.96 17.62 -11.76
CA SER A 196 4.83 17.02 -12.76
C SER A 196 5.50 15.79 -12.18
N PHE A 197 5.36 14.65 -12.88
CA PHE A 197 6.06 13.43 -12.52
C PHE A 197 7.55 13.69 -12.37
N ARG A 198 8.11 13.20 -11.27
CA ARG A 198 9.54 13.10 -11.09
C ARG A 198 9.88 11.64 -10.90
N ALA A 199 10.35 11.02 -11.98
CA ALA A 199 11.01 9.72 -11.90
C ALA A 199 12.00 9.73 -10.72
N PRO A 200 12.12 8.61 -9.99
CA PRO A 200 13.08 8.50 -8.90
C PRO A 200 14.45 8.96 -9.40
N ALA A 201 15.12 9.84 -8.64
CA ALA A 201 16.51 10.11 -8.96
C ALA A 201 17.34 8.84 -8.75
N ASP A 202 18.46 8.71 -9.50
CA ASP A 202 19.45 7.66 -9.29
C ASP A 202 19.69 7.47 -7.79
N GLY A 203 19.23 6.32 -7.29
CA GLY A 203 19.17 6.03 -5.89
C GLY A 203 20.54 5.72 -5.31
N VAL A 204 20.66 5.79 -3.99
CA VAL A 204 21.75 5.09 -3.32
C VAL A 204 21.58 3.61 -3.64
N ASP A 205 22.62 2.95 -4.15
CA ASP A 205 22.66 1.51 -4.32
C ASP A 205 22.50 0.83 -2.94
N ARG A 206 21.44 0.03 -2.82
CA ARG A 206 21.06 -0.70 -1.61
C ARG A 206 21.38 -2.21 -1.72
N GLY A 207 21.96 -2.65 -2.83
CA GLY A 207 22.28 -4.05 -3.12
C GLY A 207 21.07 -4.88 -3.51
N THR A 208 21.21 -6.21 -3.39
CA THR A 208 20.19 -7.17 -3.81
C THR A 208 19.11 -7.37 -2.75
N ILE A 209 17.86 -7.43 -3.19
CA ILE A 209 16.70 -7.79 -2.38
C ILE A 209 15.86 -8.82 -3.13
N GLU A 210 15.14 -9.67 -2.40
CA GLU A 210 14.15 -10.57 -2.98
C GLU A 210 12.75 -10.04 -2.65
N GLY A 211 11.91 -9.83 -3.68
CA GLY A 211 10.50 -9.49 -3.48
C GLY A 211 9.68 -10.69 -3.01
N ALA A 212 8.58 -10.45 -2.31
CA ALA A 212 7.71 -11.53 -1.84
C ALA A 212 6.52 -11.76 -2.78
N THR A 213 5.97 -12.97 -2.76
CA THR A 213 4.69 -13.32 -3.42
C THR A 213 3.51 -13.15 -2.45
N SER A 214 3.65 -12.32 -1.41
CA SER A 214 2.65 -12.01 -0.40
C SER A 214 2.74 -10.54 -0.01
N PHE A 215 1.59 -9.91 0.26
CA PHE A 215 1.57 -8.55 0.81
C PHE A 215 2.21 -8.49 2.22
N ASP A 216 1.98 -9.49 3.06
CA ASP A 216 2.43 -9.44 4.46
C ASP A 216 3.94 -9.70 4.61
N GLU A 217 4.52 -10.45 3.67
CA GLU A 217 5.95 -10.79 3.66
C GLU A 217 6.79 -9.86 2.78
N ALA A 218 6.17 -8.98 1.99
CA ALA A 218 6.86 -8.03 1.12
C ALA A 218 7.94 -7.25 1.89
N PRO A 219 9.19 -7.15 1.40
CA PRO A 219 10.24 -6.44 2.13
C PRO A 219 9.94 -4.94 2.15
N LEU A 220 10.21 -4.29 3.29
CA LEU A 220 10.15 -2.82 3.39
C LEU A 220 11.40 -2.21 2.76
N LEU A 221 11.21 -1.46 1.69
CA LEU A 221 12.24 -0.72 1.00
C LEU A 221 12.34 0.70 1.53
N LYS A 222 13.59 1.12 1.73
CA LYS A 222 13.94 2.54 1.89
C LYS A 222 14.27 3.13 0.52
N SER A 223 14.21 4.45 0.37
CA SER A 223 14.51 5.08 -0.92
C SER A 223 15.93 4.77 -1.41
N GLY A 224 16.05 4.36 -2.67
CA GLY A 224 17.30 3.85 -3.25
C GLY A 224 17.02 2.88 -4.38
N THR A 225 18.09 2.33 -4.94
CA THR A 225 18.06 1.35 -6.03
C THR A 225 18.45 -0.02 -5.51
N TYR A 226 17.68 -1.04 -5.86
CA TYR A 226 17.90 -2.42 -5.44
C TYR A 226 17.95 -3.32 -6.67
N ASP A 227 18.88 -4.27 -6.69
CA ASP A 227 18.85 -5.36 -7.66
C ASP A 227 17.85 -6.43 -7.19
N SER A 228 17.03 -6.94 -8.10
CA SER A 228 16.09 -8.03 -7.80
C SER A 228 15.86 -8.91 -9.02
N THR A 229 15.09 -9.97 -8.83
CA THR A 229 14.66 -10.88 -9.88
C THR A 229 13.16 -11.18 -9.80
N VAL A 230 12.58 -11.55 -10.93
CA VAL A 230 11.21 -12.05 -11.06
C VAL A 230 11.19 -13.17 -12.07
N THR A 231 10.47 -14.25 -11.80
CA THR A 231 10.29 -15.36 -12.74
C THR A 231 8.99 -15.17 -13.52
N GLU A 232 8.95 -15.58 -14.78
CA GLU A 232 7.69 -15.67 -15.53
C GLU A 232 6.63 -16.46 -14.75
N GLY A 233 5.41 -15.93 -14.72
CA GLY A 233 4.30 -16.45 -13.92
C GLY A 233 4.23 -15.90 -12.50
N GLU A 234 5.17 -15.05 -12.08
CA GLU A 234 5.18 -14.49 -10.73
C GLU A 234 4.74 -13.02 -10.67
N GLN A 235 4.18 -12.66 -9.50
CA GLN A 235 4.03 -11.30 -9.02
C GLN A 235 4.92 -11.11 -7.79
N ARG A 236 5.84 -10.15 -7.86
CA ARG A 236 6.76 -9.79 -6.76
C ARG A 236 6.36 -8.44 -6.17
N LEU A 237 6.17 -8.41 -4.85
CA LEU A 237 5.72 -7.27 -4.08
C LEU A 237 6.84 -6.72 -3.20
N TYR A 238 6.91 -5.39 -3.10
CA TYR A 238 7.84 -4.63 -2.27
C TYR A 238 7.07 -3.53 -1.54
N ARG A 239 7.35 -3.27 -0.27
CA ARG A 239 6.70 -2.19 0.49
C ARG A 239 7.51 -0.91 0.46
N VAL A 240 6.82 0.22 0.31
CA VAL A 240 7.37 1.55 0.57
C VAL A 240 6.43 2.26 1.54
N HIS A 241 6.97 2.70 2.67
CA HIS A 241 6.19 3.43 3.66
C HIS A 241 6.04 4.89 3.24
N LEU A 242 4.81 5.38 3.19
CA LEU A 242 4.48 6.79 2.97
C LEU A 242 3.75 7.37 4.16
N GLU A 243 4.20 8.56 4.55
CA GLU A 243 3.52 9.43 5.50
C GLU A 243 2.70 10.51 4.77
N TRP A 244 1.91 11.25 5.53
CA TRP A 244 1.17 12.40 5.00
C TRP A 244 2.08 13.38 4.26
N GLY A 245 1.61 13.85 3.10
CA GLY A 245 2.30 14.80 2.24
C GLY A 245 3.35 14.18 1.32
N GLN A 246 3.67 12.90 1.48
CA GLN A 246 4.66 12.22 0.65
C GLN A 246 4.07 11.56 -0.59
N THR A 247 4.87 11.47 -1.64
CA THR A 247 4.58 10.82 -2.91
C THR A 247 5.48 9.58 -3.06
N LEU A 248 4.97 8.50 -3.64
CA LEU A 248 5.79 7.37 -4.09
C LEU A 248 6.11 7.53 -5.57
N ALA A 249 7.39 7.44 -5.91
CA ALA A 249 7.86 7.22 -7.27
C ALA A 249 8.63 5.89 -7.32
N ALA A 250 8.40 5.09 -8.35
CA ALA A 250 9.11 3.85 -8.61
C ALA A 250 9.55 3.80 -10.08
N ALA A 251 10.73 3.24 -10.32
CA ALA A 251 11.26 2.99 -11.65
C ALA A 251 11.95 1.63 -11.68
N LEU A 252 11.78 0.91 -12.77
CA LEU A 252 12.35 -0.40 -13.01
C LEU A 252 13.20 -0.35 -14.27
N HIS A 253 14.42 -0.87 -14.17
CA HIS A 253 15.35 -0.98 -15.29
C HIS A 253 15.70 -2.45 -15.55
N VAL A 254 15.57 -2.90 -16.80
CA VAL A 254 16.10 -4.18 -17.27
C VAL A 254 17.20 -3.90 -18.29
N GLU A 255 18.37 -4.45 -18.03
CA GLU A 255 19.51 -4.37 -18.94
C GLU A 255 19.20 -5.02 -20.30
N ALA A 256 19.70 -4.40 -21.36
CA ALA A 256 19.56 -4.92 -22.72
C ALA A 256 20.21 -6.31 -22.85
N LEU A 257 19.53 -7.23 -23.53
CA LEU A 257 20.11 -8.54 -23.86
C LEU A 257 20.56 -8.59 -25.30
N SER A 258 21.76 -9.11 -25.58
CA SER A 258 22.14 -9.32 -26.97
C SER A 258 21.12 -10.23 -27.67
N GLY A 259 20.81 -10.01 -28.95
CA GLY A 259 19.80 -10.83 -29.65
C GLY A 259 20.05 -12.34 -29.57
N LYS A 260 21.31 -12.78 -29.41
CA LYS A 260 21.66 -14.19 -29.17
C LYS A 260 21.31 -14.66 -27.75
N ASP A 261 21.50 -13.81 -26.76
CA ASP A 261 21.17 -14.11 -25.36
C ASP A 261 19.66 -14.06 -25.15
N LEU A 262 18.97 -13.11 -25.79
CA LEU A 262 17.50 -13.06 -25.88
C LEU A 262 16.96 -14.35 -26.50
N GLU A 263 17.47 -14.75 -27.67
CA GLU A 263 17.06 -15.99 -28.35
C GLU A 263 17.30 -17.23 -27.50
N LYS A 264 18.47 -17.29 -26.85
CA LYS A 264 18.83 -18.41 -25.99
C LYS A 264 17.98 -18.48 -24.72
N LYS A 265 17.64 -17.34 -24.13
CA LYS A 265 16.96 -17.26 -22.83
C LYS A 265 15.45 -17.33 -22.97
N PHE A 266 14.89 -16.61 -23.93
CA PHE A 266 13.45 -16.44 -24.09
C PHE A 266 12.88 -16.97 -25.41
N GLY A 267 13.73 -17.23 -26.41
CA GLY A 267 13.30 -17.63 -27.75
C GLY A 267 13.06 -16.42 -28.65
N ILE A 268 11.93 -16.35 -29.34
CA ILE A 268 11.74 -15.35 -30.41
C ILE A 268 11.60 -13.93 -29.86
N SER A 269 11.02 -13.76 -28.67
CA SER A 269 10.80 -12.47 -28.01
C SER A 269 10.99 -12.61 -26.50
N GLY A 270 11.43 -11.55 -25.84
CA GLY A 270 11.44 -11.49 -24.38
C GLY A 270 10.04 -11.29 -23.80
N PRO A 271 9.85 -11.66 -22.52
CA PRO A 271 8.57 -11.48 -21.83
C PRO A 271 8.29 -10.00 -21.58
N THR A 272 7.01 -9.67 -21.41
CA THR A 272 6.54 -8.35 -20.98
C THR A 272 6.51 -8.26 -19.46
N LEU A 273 7.10 -7.21 -18.90
CA LEU A 273 7.03 -6.87 -17.49
C LEU A 273 5.96 -5.80 -17.28
N TYR A 274 5.27 -5.86 -16.14
CA TYR A 274 4.31 -4.85 -15.70
C TYR A 274 4.71 -4.32 -14.33
N LEU A 275 4.71 -3.00 -14.17
CA LEU A 275 4.99 -2.28 -12.95
C LEU A 275 3.70 -1.64 -12.42
N GLY A 276 3.26 -2.07 -11.25
CA GLY A 276 2.01 -1.62 -10.64
C GLY A 276 2.20 -1.14 -9.21
N LEU A 277 1.17 -0.47 -8.67
CA LEU A 277 1.16 0.05 -7.31
C LEU A 277 -0.11 -0.38 -6.57
N TYR A 278 0.00 -0.58 -5.26
CA TYR A 278 -1.16 -0.78 -4.38
C TYR A 278 -1.11 0.15 -3.17
N ASN A 279 -2.28 0.58 -2.69
CA ASN A 279 -2.39 1.40 -1.48
C ASN A 279 -2.34 0.53 -0.19
N PRO A 280 -2.35 1.15 1.02
CA PRO A 280 -2.37 0.41 2.28
C PRO A 280 -3.59 -0.49 2.49
N MET A 281 -4.66 -0.28 1.74
CA MET A 281 -5.86 -1.11 1.70
C MET A 281 -5.78 -2.22 0.64
N ARG A 282 -4.65 -2.36 -0.07
CA ARG A 282 -4.38 -3.36 -1.12
C ARG A 282 -5.30 -3.23 -2.33
N ARG A 283 -5.75 -2.00 -2.64
CA ARG A 283 -6.34 -1.63 -3.93
C ARG A 283 -5.25 -1.32 -4.94
N ASP A 284 -5.43 -1.79 -6.18
CA ASP A 284 -4.57 -1.39 -7.30
C ASP A 284 -4.74 0.09 -7.63
N LEU A 285 -3.62 0.73 -7.98
CA LEU A 285 -3.54 2.15 -8.27
C LEU A 285 -3.06 2.36 -9.70
N ASP A 286 -3.77 3.20 -10.42
CA ASP A 286 -3.26 3.80 -11.64
C ASP A 286 -2.13 4.78 -11.32
N SER A 287 -1.17 4.91 -12.23
CA SER A 287 -0.16 5.96 -12.12
C SER A 287 -0.87 7.32 -12.16
N ALA A 288 -0.56 8.18 -11.18
CA ALA A 288 -1.08 9.56 -11.16
C ALA A 288 -0.43 10.45 -12.24
N TYR A 289 0.47 9.88 -13.05
CA TYR A 289 1.33 10.59 -13.98
C TYR A 289 1.04 10.19 -15.43
N SER A 290 0.76 11.18 -16.28
CA SER A 290 0.28 10.94 -17.65
C SER A 290 1.29 10.31 -18.61
N ASP A 291 2.58 10.39 -18.27
CA ASP A 291 3.69 10.01 -19.16
C ASP A 291 4.47 8.81 -18.61
N SER A 292 3.87 8.02 -17.71
CA SER A 292 4.49 6.82 -17.14
C SER A 292 4.41 5.63 -18.09
N ASP A 293 5.56 4.97 -18.31
CA ASP A 293 5.64 3.68 -18.98
C ASP A 293 5.55 2.55 -17.95
N VAL A 294 4.39 1.91 -17.83
CA VAL A 294 4.12 0.89 -16.80
C VAL A 294 4.29 -0.55 -17.28
N ASP A 295 4.49 -0.76 -18.57
CA ASP A 295 4.76 -2.07 -19.15
C ASP A 295 5.69 -2.02 -20.35
N GLY A 296 6.39 -3.13 -20.59
CA GLY A 296 7.28 -3.25 -21.74
C GLY A 296 8.01 -4.59 -21.78
N SER A 297 8.58 -4.92 -22.93
CA SER A 297 9.17 -6.24 -23.17
C SER A 297 10.69 -6.21 -23.08
N VAL A 298 11.28 -7.28 -22.54
CA VAL A 298 12.73 -7.46 -22.57
C VAL A 298 13.20 -7.63 -24.01
N ASP A 299 14.19 -6.87 -24.44
CA ASP A 299 14.70 -6.88 -25.81
C ASP A 299 16.21 -6.59 -25.89
N ASP A 300 16.71 -6.29 -27.10
CA ASP A 300 18.06 -5.83 -27.40
C ASP A 300 18.34 -4.35 -27.08
N THR A 301 17.33 -3.67 -26.56
CA THR A 301 17.42 -2.36 -25.92
C THR A 301 17.03 -2.48 -24.46
N ALA A 302 17.57 -1.60 -23.62
CA ALA A 302 17.23 -1.60 -22.21
C ALA A 302 15.76 -1.20 -22.04
N LEU A 303 15.10 -1.82 -21.08
CA LEU A 303 13.72 -1.50 -20.73
C LEU A 303 13.72 -0.63 -19.49
N ASP A 304 13.12 0.55 -19.60
CA ASP A 304 12.86 1.46 -18.49
C ASP A 304 11.35 1.57 -18.31
N LEU A 305 10.87 1.27 -17.09
CA LEU A 305 9.48 1.47 -16.67
C LEU A 305 9.44 2.42 -15.48
N ASP A 306 8.34 3.14 -15.31
CA ASP A 306 8.14 4.02 -14.19
C ASP A 306 6.67 4.17 -13.81
N THR A 307 6.43 4.53 -12.55
CA THR A 307 5.10 4.80 -12.02
C THR A 307 5.20 5.64 -10.76
N GLY A 308 4.09 6.23 -10.34
CA GLY A 308 4.03 6.87 -9.03
C GLY A 308 2.65 7.36 -8.66
N VAL A 309 2.49 7.63 -7.36
CA VAL A 309 1.21 8.01 -6.76
C VAL A 309 1.40 8.99 -5.60
N GLY A 310 0.37 9.78 -5.34
CA GLY A 310 0.31 10.74 -4.24
C GLY A 310 0.46 12.18 -4.71
N PRO A 311 0.68 13.13 -3.78
CA PRO A 311 1.03 12.89 -2.38
C PRO A 311 -0.15 12.39 -1.53
N VAL A 312 0.15 11.66 -0.45
CA VAL A 312 -0.83 11.17 0.50
C VAL A 312 -1.51 12.34 1.21
N ARG A 313 -2.82 12.53 1.01
CA ARG A 313 -3.59 13.61 1.66
C ARG A 313 -4.96 13.14 2.06
N TYR A 314 -5.43 13.61 3.21
CA TYR A 314 -6.74 13.22 3.73
C TYR A 314 -7.88 13.57 2.76
N LEU A 315 -7.81 14.76 2.14
CA LEU A 315 -8.85 15.25 1.23
C LEU A 315 -8.89 14.52 -0.13
N ASN A 316 -7.88 13.71 -0.48
CA ASN A 316 -7.87 12.92 -1.71
C ASN A 316 -9.09 11.97 -1.81
N ARG A 317 -9.61 11.50 -0.67
CA ARG A 317 -10.78 10.60 -0.61
C ARG A 317 -12.09 11.23 -1.11
N TYR A 318 -12.16 12.56 -1.22
CA TYR A 318 -13.35 13.29 -1.67
C TYR A 318 -13.22 13.82 -3.11
N ASP A 319 -12.14 13.44 -3.80
CA ASP A 319 -11.82 13.91 -5.16
C ASP A 319 -11.44 12.73 -6.07
N ASP A 320 -12.00 11.54 -5.78
CA ASP A 320 -11.78 10.28 -6.51
C ASP A 320 -10.30 9.84 -6.58
N GLN A 321 -9.47 10.29 -5.63
CA GLN A 321 -8.03 9.96 -5.55
C GLN A 321 -7.77 8.91 -4.48
N ASN A 322 -7.20 7.76 -4.86
CA ASN A 322 -7.00 6.60 -3.96
C ASN A 322 -5.75 6.68 -3.06
N THR A 323 -5.13 7.86 -2.96
CA THR A 323 -3.93 8.12 -2.13
C THR A 323 -4.26 8.95 -0.89
N TYR A 324 -5.13 8.42 -0.04
CA TYR A 324 -5.70 9.18 1.09
C TYR A 324 -5.43 8.59 2.48
N LEU A 325 -4.62 7.52 2.55
CA LEU A 325 -4.24 6.85 3.79
C LEU A 325 -2.71 6.72 3.91
N PRO A 326 -2.11 7.08 5.06
CA PRO A 326 -0.70 6.84 5.32
C PRO A 326 -0.48 5.36 5.60
N GLY A 327 0.75 4.89 5.35
CA GLY A 327 1.18 3.53 5.61
C GLY A 327 1.96 2.92 4.46
N ASP A 328 1.89 1.60 4.37
CA ASP A 328 2.68 0.84 3.40
C ASP A 328 1.94 0.78 2.07
N TYR A 329 2.53 1.40 1.06
CA TYR A 329 2.20 1.21 -0.33
C TYR A 329 3.04 0.07 -0.89
N TYR A 330 2.55 -0.61 -1.92
CA TYR A 330 3.24 -1.75 -2.51
C TYR A 330 3.63 -1.44 -3.95
N VAL A 331 4.90 -1.68 -4.29
CA VAL A 331 5.36 -1.75 -5.67
C VAL A 331 5.27 -3.21 -6.11
N SER A 332 4.63 -3.44 -7.25
CA SER A 332 4.39 -4.76 -7.81
C SER A 332 5.10 -4.89 -9.15
N VAL A 333 5.88 -5.95 -9.31
CA VAL A 333 6.49 -6.33 -10.59
C VAL A 333 5.90 -7.67 -11.00
N VAL A 334 5.25 -7.71 -12.17
CA VAL A 334 4.58 -8.90 -12.68
C VAL A 334 5.18 -9.30 -14.01
N VAL A 335 5.38 -10.59 -14.20
CA VAL A 335 5.70 -11.18 -15.50
C VAL A 335 4.71 -12.30 -15.78
N PRO A 336 3.86 -12.20 -16.83
CA PRO A 336 2.94 -13.27 -17.19
C PRO A 336 3.66 -14.59 -17.45
N GLU A 337 2.97 -15.70 -17.26
CA GLU A 337 3.50 -17.02 -17.60
C GLU A 337 3.58 -17.20 -19.12
N GLU A 338 4.73 -17.63 -19.63
CA GLU A 338 4.89 -18.00 -21.03
C GLU A 338 4.43 -19.45 -21.26
N THR A 339 3.14 -19.62 -21.55
CA THR A 339 2.51 -20.95 -21.69
C THR A 339 2.75 -21.62 -23.05
N ALA A 340 3.23 -20.91 -24.07
CA ALA A 340 3.39 -21.44 -25.41
C ALA A 340 4.78 -22.05 -25.67
N SER A 341 5.71 -21.92 -24.73
CA SER A 341 7.08 -22.37 -24.92
C SER A 341 7.37 -23.70 -24.19
N GLU A 342 8.24 -24.52 -24.78
CA GLU A 342 8.76 -25.73 -24.14
C GLU A 342 9.92 -25.42 -23.16
N ARG A 343 10.39 -24.17 -23.10
CA ARG A 343 11.32 -23.72 -22.06
C ARG A 343 10.51 -23.51 -20.78
N GLY A 344 11.05 -23.94 -19.65
CA GLY A 344 10.46 -23.59 -18.36
C GLY A 344 10.48 -22.08 -18.12
N PRO A 345 9.83 -21.61 -17.04
CA PRO A 345 9.83 -20.21 -16.66
C PRO A 345 11.26 -19.66 -16.53
N ALA A 346 11.49 -18.50 -17.14
CA ALA A 346 12.78 -17.83 -17.09
C ALA A 346 12.78 -16.73 -16.02
N GLU A 347 13.90 -16.58 -15.34
CA GLU A 347 14.14 -15.51 -14.38
C GLU A 347 14.64 -14.25 -15.11
N ILE A 348 14.07 -13.09 -14.80
CA ILE A 348 14.44 -11.76 -15.30
C ILE A 348 15.05 -10.98 -14.13
N GLY A 349 16.28 -10.50 -14.32
CA GLY A 349 16.91 -9.58 -13.37
C GLY A 349 16.61 -8.14 -13.72
N PHE A 350 16.39 -7.30 -12.72
CA PHE A 350 16.08 -5.89 -12.88
C PHE A 350 16.63 -5.07 -11.71
N ALA A 351 16.83 -3.77 -11.95
CA ALA A 351 17.10 -2.79 -10.90
C ALA A 351 15.80 -2.02 -10.61
N LEU A 352 15.35 -2.04 -9.35
CA LEU A 352 14.18 -1.31 -8.87
C LEU A 352 14.62 -0.10 -8.04
N THR A 353 14.30 1.09 -8.51
CA THR A 353 14.51 2.34 -7.78
C THR A 353 13.19 2.81 -7.19
N VAL A 354 13.16 3.07 -5.88
CA VAL A 354 12.00 3.65 -5.19
C VAL A 354 12.39 4.93 -4.47
N GLU A 355 11.50 5.91 -4.46
CA GLU A 355 11.68 7.17 -3.74
C GLU A 355 10.38 7.58 -3.05
N ALA A 356 10.44 7.79 -1.73
CA ALA A 356 9.42 8.53 -1.01
C ALA A 356 9.81 10.01 -1.08
N GLN A 357 9.06 10.77 -1.88
CA GLN A 357 9.32 12.17 -2.20
C GLN A 357 8.48 13.10 -1.32
N GLY A 358 9.01 14.29 -1.05
CA GLY A 358 8.33 15.31 -0.24
C GLY A 358 8.61 15.20 1.25
N ASP A 359 8.33 16.30 1.94
CA ASP A 359 8.42 16.39 3.40
C ASP A 359 7.15 15.81 4.03
N ILE A 360 7.29 15.21 5.21
CA ILE A 360 6.14 14.78 6.03
C ILE A 360 5.38 16.03 6.48
N ALA A 361 4.16 16.21 5.98
CA ALA A 361 3.37 17.41 6.22
C ALA A 361 1.88 17.17 5.95
N GLY A 362 1.03 17.99 6.56
CA GLY A 362 -0.40 17.97 6.24
C GLY A 362 -1.18 16.81 6.86
N ALA A 363 -0.60 16.15 7.88
CA ALA A 363 -1.32 15.19 8.69
C ALA A 363 -2.54 15.84 9.36
N PRO A 364 -3.72 15.24 9.29
CA PRO A 364 -4.87 15.69 10.05
C PRO A 364 -4.65 15.57 11.54
N THR A 365 -5.29 16.44 12.30
CA THR A 365 -5.33 16.33 13.75
C THR A 365 -6.47 15.42 14.14
N TYR A 366 -6.15 14.19 14.57
CA TYR A 366 -7.15 13.22 15.01
C TYR A 366 -7.53 13.39 16.49
N ALA A 367 -8.72 12.91 16.85
CA ALA A 367 -9.16 12.83 18.24
C ALA A 367 -8.35 11.82 19.07
N GLU A 368 -7.63 10.90 18.42
CA GLU A 368 -6.79 9.88 19.02
C GLU A 368 -5.39 9.89 18.38
N ASP A 369 -4.33 9.66 19.17
CA ASP A 369 -2.95 9.65 18.68
C ASP A 369 -2.69 8.51 17.67
N GLN A 370 -3.38 7.38 17.82
CA GLN A 370 -3.35 6.23 16.91
C GLN A 370 -4.73 6.06 16.26
N PRO A 371 -5.02 6.82 15.19
CA PRO A 371 -6.38 6.96 14.69
C PRO A 371 -6.91 5.69 14.01
N PHE A 372 -6.06 4.78 13.57
CA PHE A 372 -6.49 3.61 12.80
C PHE A 372 -6.61 2.36 13.66
N LEU A 373 -7.83 1.88 13.88
CA LEU A 373 -8.11 0.54 14.41
C LEU A 373 -7.95 -0.48 13.26
N VAL A 374 -6.84 -1.20 13.27
CA VAL A 374 -6.42 -2.13 12.20
C VAL A 374 -6.59 -3.60 12.56
N GLY A 375 -7.11 -3.88 13.75
CA GLY A 375 -7.28 -5.20 14.34
C GLY A 375 -8.12 -5.13 15.61
N ASP A 376 -8.52 -6.28 16.17
CA ASP A 376 -9.30 -6.35 17.41
C ASP A 376 -8.58 -5.67 18.59
N GLY A 377 -8.98 -4.44 18.90
CA GLY A 377 -8.34 -3.59 19.90
C GLY A 377 -6.91 -3.12 19.56
N LYS A 378 -6.44 -3.33 18.32
CA LYS A 378 -5.11 -2.90 17.87
C LYS A 378 -5.22 -1.59 17.09
N ARG A 379 -4.73 -0.50 17.67
CA ARG A 379 -4.61 0.81 17.01
C ARG A 379 -3.22 1.05 16.43
N SER A 380 -3.14 1.93 15.44
CA SER A 380 -1.96 2.24 14.65
C SER A 380 -1.96 3.71 14.22
N GLU A 381 -0.77 4.26 13.98
CA GLU A 381 -0.59 5.60 13.40
C GLU A 381 -0.89 5.62 11.90
N VAL A 382 -0.80 4.46 11.24
CA VAL A 382 -1.03 4.28 9.79
C VAL A 382 -2.03 3.16 9.49
N ALA A 383 -2.70 3.23 8.33
CA ALA A 383 -3.77 2.32 7.93
C ALA A 383 -3.29 0.93 7.50
N SER A 384 -2.00 0.78 7.13
CA SER A 384 -1.41 -0.55 6.89
C SER A 384 -1.33 -1.37 8.18
N GLY A 385 -1.26 -0.73 9.36
CA GLY A 385 -1.12 -1.39 10.66
C GLY A 385 0.29 -1.89 10.99
N ASN A 386 1.25 -1.57 10.11
CA ASN A 386 2.67 -1.82 10.29
C ASN A 386 3.34 -0.61 10.96
N PRO A 387 4.34 -0.82 11.83
CA PRO A 387 5.08 0.28 12.43
C PRO A 387 5.84 1.05 11.35
N ALA A 388 5.92 2.38 11.50
CA ALA A 388 6.76 3.21 10.64
C ALA A 388 8.22 2.75 10.70
N PRO A 389 8.98 2.85 9.58
CA PRO A 389 10.40 2.54 9.58
C PRO A 389 11.15 3.42 10.58
N GLU A 390 12.17 2.84 11.23
CA GLU A 390 13.10 3.65 12.01
C GLU A 390 13.79 4.66 11.06
N PRO A 391 13.85 5.95 11.45
CA PRO A 391 14.54 6.95 10.65
C PRO A 391 16.00 6.53 10.44
N ASP A 392 16.51 6.74 9.23
CA ASP A 392 17.89 6.40 8.92
C ASP A 392 18.86 7.11 9.88
N ASP A 393 19.81 6.37 10.46
CA ASP A 393 20.98 6.90 11.19
C ASP A 393 21.87 7.82 10.32
N ALA A 394 21.51 7.99 9.04
CA ALA A 394 22.01 9.06 8.19
C ALA A 394 21.49 10.41 8.72
N GLY A 395 22.17 10.89 9.77
CA GLY A 395 21.82 12.09 10.49
C GLY A 395 21.47 13.26 9.56
N TRP A 396 20.51 14.07 10.00
CA TRP A 396 20.00 15.40 9.59
C TRP A 396 20.68 16.21 8.45
N LEU A 397 21.92 15.91 8.07
CA LEU A 397 22.65 16.38 6.90
C LEU A 397 22.53 15.41 5.71
N SER A 398 21.32 15.10 5.23
CA SER A 398 21.20 14.57 3.85
C SER A 398 21.48 15.69 2.84
N ALA A 399 22.02 15.34 1.67
CA ALA A 399 22.50 16.27 0.64
C ALA A 399 21.49 17.35 0.19
N ARG A 400 20.19 17.15 0.48
CA ARG A 400 19.11 18.10 0.19
C ARG A 400 19.13 19.33 1.11
N HIS A 401 19.67 19.22 2.32
CA HIS A 401 19.80 20.35 3.27
C HIS A 401 21.06 21.21 3.06
N VAL A 402 22.05 20.72 2.31
CA VAL A 402 23.27 21.49 1.97
C VAL A 402 22.93 22.65 1.03
N SER A 403 21.93 22.49 0.16
CA SER A 403 21.42 23.54 -0.74
C SER A 403 20.77 24.70 0.02
N GLY A 404 20.04 24.42 1.11
CA GLY A 404 19.34 25.43 1.92
C GLY A 404 20.25 26.19 2.89
N LEU A 405 21.23 25.50 3.51
CA LEU A 405 22.20 26.13 4.41
C LEU A 405 23.16 27.08 3.68
N GLY A 406 23.50 26.79 2.42
CA GLY A 406 24.33 27.67 1.59
C GLY A 406 23.68 29.04 1.30
N ILE A 407 22.36 29.06 1.08
CA ILE A 407 21.59 30.28 0.81
C ILE A 407 21.40 31.09 2.11
N GLY A 408 21.14 30.43 3.24
CA GLY A 408 20.99 31.09 4.54
C GLY A 408 22.27 31.80 5.02
N LEU A 409 23.43 31.14 4.87
CA LEU A 409 24.73 31.73 5.20
C LEU A 409 25.13 32.87 4.25
N ALA A 410 24.88 32.73 2.94
CA ALA A 410 25.13 33.80 1.98
C ALA A 410 24.23 35.03 2.26
N GLY A 411 22.97 34.82 2.62
CA GLY A 411 22.05 35.89 3.01
C GLY A 411 22.51 36.64 4.27
N LEU A 412 22.95 35.91 5.30
CA LEU A 412 23.48 36.52 6.53
C LEU A 412 24.78 37.28 6.30
N VAL A 413 25.68 36.78 5.44
CA VAL A 413 26.91 37.49 5.06
C VAL A 413 26.58 38.77 4.27
N CYS A 414 25.63 38.73 3.34
CA CYS A 414 25.19 39.91 2.60
C CYS A 414 24.53 40.96 3.53
N LEU A 415 23.72 40.55 4.50
CA LEU A 415 23.14 41.43 5.51
C LEU A 415 24.21 42.06 6.41
N ALA A 416 25.17 41.27 6.88
CA ALA A 416 26.28 41.77 7.70
C ALA A 416 27.16 42.76 6.93
N LEU A 417 27.48 42.47 5.67
CA LEU A 417 28.24 43.37 4.79
C LEU A 417 27.45 44.65 4.47
N GLY A 418 26.14 44.55 4.23
CA GLY A 418 25.25 45.70 4.04
C GLY A 418 25.21 46.61 5.28
N ALA A 419 25.06 46.03 6.47
CA ALA A 419 25.06 46.76 7.73
C ALA A 419 26.41 47.45 8.02
N LEU A 420 27.54 46.81 7.65
CA LEU A 420 28.87 47.40 7.75
C LEU A 420 29.09 48.56 6.78
N ARG A 421 28.51 48.50 5.58
CA ARG A 421 28.60 49.58 4.57
C ARG A 421 27.78 50.80 4.98
N LEU A 422 26.64 50.61 5.63
CA LEU A 422 25.78 51.68 6.17
C LEU A 422 26.37 52.36 7.43
N ARG A 423 27.33 51.72 8.10
CA ARG A 423 28.00 52.26 9.30
C ARG A 423 29.29 53.04 9.00
N ARG A 424 29.72 53.16 7.74
CA ARG A 424 30.84 54.02 7.35
C ARG A 424 30.29 55.37 6.87
N PRO A 425 30.52 56.47 7.61
CA PRO A 425 30.08 57.81 7.22
C PRO A 425 30.78 58.33 5.97
#